data_AF-A0A1V6AJG7-F1
#
_entry.id   AF-A0A1V6AJG7-F1
#
_cell.length_a   1.000
_cell.length_b   1.000
_cell.length_c   1.000
_cell.angle_alpha   90.00
_cell.angle_beta   90.00
_cell.angle_gamma   90.00
#
_symmetry.space_group_name_H-M   'P 1'
#
loop_
_entity.id
_entity.type
_entity.pdbx_description
1 polymer ?
#
loop_
_entity_poly.entity_id
_entity_poly.type
_entity_poly.pdbx_seq_one_letter_code
_entity_poly.pdbx_strand_id
1 'polypeptide(L)' 'MICFHSLEDRIVKHTFLRAARPDQETGRRPAQVELLTKHPVVPGEAEISRNSRSRSAKLRAVRKQAHGS' A
#
# COMPACT_ATOMS: atom_id res chain seq x y z
N MET A 1 -3.99 1.80 -3.88
CA MET A 1 -3.53 3.15 -4.26
C MET A 1 -2.42 3.02 -5.27
N ILE A 2 -2.50 3.77 -6.37
CA ILE A 2 -1.46 3.82 -7.40
C ILE A 2 -0.75 5.18 -7.29
N CYS A 3 0.57 5.15 -7.25
CA CYS A 3 1.42 6.34 -7.17
C CYS A 3 2.39 6.37 -8.36
N PHE A 4 2.69 7.54 -8.90
CA PHE A 4 3.66 7.70 -10.00
C PHE A 4 4.99 8.29 -9.53
N HIS A 5 5.04 8.84 -8.31
CA HIS A 5 6.19 9.55 -7.76
C HIS A 5 6.67 8.89 -6.47
N SER A 6 7.98 8.96 -6.22
CA SER A 6 8.61 8.29 -5.06
C SER A 6 8.19 8.88 -3.72
N LEU A 7 7.87 10.17 -3.65
CA LEU A 7 7.40 10.82 -2.43
C LEU A 7 6.03 10.29 -2.01
N GLU A 8 5.09 10.21 -2.96
CA GLU A 8 3.76 9.66 -2.72
C GLU A 8 3.84 8.18 -2.31
N ASP A 9 4.63 7.38 -3.03
CA ASP A 9 4.85 5.97 -2.67
C ASP A 9 5.34 5.82 -1.23
N ARG A 10 6.27 6.68 -0.81
CA ARG A 10 6.80 6.70 0.55
C ARG A 10 5.69 7.03 1.56
N ILE A 11 4.93 8.11 1.33
CA ILE A 11 3.82 8.50 2.22
C ILE A 11 2.82 7.35 2.36
N VAL A 12 2.38 6.77 1.25
CA VAL A 12 1.43 5.65 1.24
C VAL A 12 1.98 4.43 1.99
N LYS A 13 3.25 4.07 1.74
CA LYS A 13 3.92 2.97 2.44
C LYS A 13 3.88 3.18 3.95
N HIS A 14 4.25 4.36 4.43
CA HIS A 14 4.30 4.64 5.87
C HIS A 14 2.91 4.68 6.50
N THR A 15 1.93 5.27 5.82
CA THR A 15 0.53 5.28 6.27
C THR A 15 -0.04 3.87 6.39
N PHE A 16 0.13 3.04 5.36
CA PHE A 16 -0.35 1.66 5.38
C PHE A 16 0.36 0.81 6.43
N LEU A 17 1.68 0.97 6.60
CA LEU A 17 2.43 0.28 7.66
C LEU A 17 1.94 0.68 9.06
N ARG A 18 1.67 1.97 9.27
CA ARG A 18 1.16 2.46 10.56
C ARG A 18 -0.25 1.93 10.85
N ALA A 19 -1.11 1.87 9.83
CA ALA A 19 -2.48 1.36 9.97
C ALA A 19 -2.52 -0.17 10.16
N ALA A 20 -1.54 -0.90 9.61
CA ALA A 20 -1.42 -2.34 9.76
C ALA A 20 -0.80 -2.79 11.08
N ARG A 21 -0.26 -1.86 11.88
CA ARG A 21 0.32 -2.17 13.19
C ARG A 21 -0.64 -1.78 14.31
N PRO A 22 -0.97 -2.71 15.22
CA PRO A 22 -1.66 -2.37 16.44
C PRO A 22 -0.75 -1.52 17.33
N ASP A 23 -1.35 -0.65 18.15
CA ASP A 23 -0.62 0.19 19.09
C ASP A 23 0.10 -0.70 20.12
N GLN A 24 1.43 -0.72 20.07
CA GLN A 24 2.25 -1.62 20.88
C GLN A 24 2.36 -1.18 22.34
N GLU A 25 2.19 0.12 22.60
CA GLU A 25 2.38 0.70 23.93
C GLU A 25 1.11 0.61 24.78
N THR A 26 -0.05 0.87 24.16
CA THR A 26 -1.33 0.86 24.88
C THR A 26 -2.18 -0.37 24.60
N GLY A 27 -1.95 -1.08 23.48
CA GLY A 27 -2.80 -2.19 23.03
C GLY A 27 -4.22 -1.76 22.61
N ARG A 28 -4.56 -0.47 22.70
CA ARG A 28 -5.94 0.03 22.57
C ARG A 28 -6.39 0.17 21.12
N ARG A 29 -5.44 0.26 20.18
CA ARG A 29 -5.75 0.38 18.76
C ARG A 29 -5.39 -0.92 18.06
N PRO A 30 -6.38 -1.72 17.63
CA PRO A 30 -6.09 -2.88 16.81
C PRO A 30 -5.61 -2.45 15.41
N ALA A 31 -5.03 -3.38 14.68
CA ALA A 31 -4.67 -3.15 13.28
C ALA A 31 -5.96 -2.88 12.47
N GLN A 32 -5.94 -1.80 11.69
CA GLN A 32 -7.11 -1.37 10.92
C GLN A 32 -7.14 -1.97 9.52
N VAL A 33 -5.97 -2.37 9.02
CA VAL A 33 -5.80 -2.92 7.69
C VAL A 33 -4.77 -4.04 7.68
N GLU A 34 -4.91 -4.94 6.73
CA GLU A 34 -3.91 -5.94 6.38
C GLU A 34 -3.20 -5.53 5.09
N LEU A 35 -1.88 -5.65 5.06
CA LEU A 35 -1.10 -5.39 3.85
C LEU A 35 -1.25 -6.55 2.87
N LEU A 36 -1.80 -6.27 1.68
CA LEU A 36 -1.90 -7.27 0.61
C LEU A 36 -0.62 -7.34 -0.23
N THR A 37 0.16 -6.26 -0.25
CA THR A 37 1.38 -6.14 -1.05
C THR A 37 2.56 -5.72 -0.17
N LYS A 38 3.57 -6.60 0.00
CA LYS A 38 4.80 -6.28 0.75
C LYS A 38 5.69 -5.27 0.01
N HIS A 39 5.82 -5.45 -1.30
CA HIS A 39 6.46 -4.53 -2.25
C HIS A 39 5.40 -3.91 -3.16
N PRO A 40 5.59 -2.71 -3.71
CA PRO A 40 4.64 -2.17 -4.69
C PRO A 40 4.60 -3.11 -5.90
N VAL A 41 3.39 -3.36 -6.41
CA VAL A 41 3.21 -4.02 -7.71
C VAL A 41 3.52 -2.99 -8.79
N VAL A 42 4.38 -3.37 -9.73
CA VAL A 42 4.85 -2.52 -10.83
C VAL A 42 4.37 -3.10 -12.17
N PRO A 43 4.19 -2.27 -13.20
CA PRO A 43 3.75 -2.76 -14.50
C PRO A 43 4.83 -3.62 -15.16
N GLY A 44 4.38 -4.66 -15.87
CA GLY A 44 5.24 -5.50 -16.70
C GLY A 44 5.59 -4.83 -18.04
N GLU A 45 6.54 -5.42 -18.77
CA GLU A 45 7.04 -4.86 -20.02
C GLU A 45 5.96 -4.67 -21.09
N ALA A 46 5.04 -5.65 -21.22
CA ALA A 46 3.93 -5.56 -22.17
C ALA A 46 2.93 -4.44 -21.83
N GLU A 47 2.78 -4.07 -20.56
CA GLU A 47 1.98 -2.92 -20.16
C GLU A 47 2.71 -1.61 -20.50
N ILE A 48 4.00 -1.53 -20.17
CA ILE A 48 4.83 -0.34 -20.43
C ILE A 48 4.94 -0.06 -21.94
N SER A 49 5.02 -1.10 -22.77
CA SER A 49 5.05 -0.98 -24.23
C SER A 49 3.75 -0.39 -24.78
N ARG A 50 2.59 -0.81 -24.24
CA ARG A 50 1.27 -0.31 -24.65
C ARG A 50 0.92 1.04 -24.03
N ASN A 51 1.46 1.34 -22.84
CA ASN A 51 1.24 2.58 -22.12
C ASN A 51 2.53 3.04 -21.41
N SER A 52 3.29 3.90 -22.08
CA SER A 52 4.56 4.42 -21.53
C SER A 52 4.38 5.21 -20.24
N ARG A 53 3.20 5.80 -20.00
CA ARG A 53 2.87 6.53 -18.77
C ARG A 53 2.74 5.60 -17.56
N SER A 54 2.48 4.31 -17.76
CA SER A 54 2.46 3.33 -16.65
C SER A 54 3.86 3.12 -16.06
N ARG A 55 4.97 3.37 -16.77
CA ARG A 55 6.33 2.98 -16.36
C ARG A 55 6.71 3.31 -14.91
N SER A 56 6.24 4.43 -14.37
CA SER A 56 6.55 4.86 -12.99
C SER A 56 5.50 4.46 -11.94
N ALA A 57 4.41 3.82 -12.37
CA ALA A 57 3.29 3.41 -11.54
C ALA A 57 3.72 2.37 -10.50
N LYS A 58 3.28 2.60 -9.27
CA LYS A 58 3.49 1.72 -8.12
C LYS A 58 2.15 1.50 -7.44
N LEU A 59 1.66 0.27 -7.47
CA LEU A 59 0.42 -0.13 -6.81
C LEU A 59 0.72 -0.68 -5.41
N ARG A 60 0.05 -0.12 -4.40
CA ARG A 60 0.02 -0.68 -3.04
C ARG A 60 -1.43 -0.98 -2.64
N ALA A 61 -1.67 -2.16 -2.10
CA ALA A 61 -3.00 -2.61 -1.71
C ALA A 61 -3.04 -3.03 -0.24
N VAL A 62 -4.17 -2.72 0.39
CA VAL A 62 -4.49 -3.12 1.76
C VAL A 62 -5.95 -3.57 1.81
N ARG A 63 -6.26 -4.47 2.74
CA ARG A 63 -7.62 -4.90 3.05
C ARG A 63 -8.03 -4.28 4.38
N LYS A 64 -9.20 -3.65 4.44
CA LYS A 64 -9.76 -3.18 5.72
C LYS A 64 -10.06 -4.40 6.61
N GLN A 65 -9.60 -4.37 7.85
CA GLN A 65 -9.96 -5.39 8.82
C GLN A 65 -11.35 -5.07 9.36
N ALA A 66 -12.30 -5.98 9.11
CA ALA A 66 -13.56 -5.98 9.83
C ALA A 66 -13.25 -6.47 11.24
N HIS A 67 -13.44 -5.60 12.23
CA HIS A 67 -13.52 -6.08 13.61
C HIS A 67 -14.91 -6.72 13.71
N GLY A 68 -14.94 -8.05 13.83
CA GLY A 68 -16.17 -8.77 14.16
C GLY A 68 -16.76 -8.16 15.43
N SER A 69 -18.05 -7.85 15.38
CA SER A 69 -18.88 -7.50 16.54
C SER A 69 -18.83 -8.59 17.60
#